data_AF-A0A8D1EN36-F1
#
_entry.id   AF-A0A8D1EN36-F1
#
_cell.length_a   1.000
_cell.length_b   1.000
_cell.length_c   1.000
_cell.angle_alpha   90.00
_cell.angle_beta   90.00
_cell.angle_gamma   90.00
#
_symmetry.space_group_name_H-M   'P 1'
#
loop_
_entity.id
_entity.type
_entity.pdbx_description
1 polymer ?
#
loop_
_entity_poly.entity_id
_entity_poly.type
_entity_poly.pdbx_seq_one_letter_code
_entity_poly.pdbx_strand_id
1 'polypeptide(L)'
;MCVVCFVKALVHVFKIYLTANYTYNFRDWPVDFRWDDVCAAAGGGSGHGALTCAAAAAGVWLLRGAALGGDAPGRPSRGARSQAQCLLQQIRELPGQLASYALAHSLGRWLVYPGSMFLMTRALLPLLQQGQERLVERYGGRRAKLVACDGNEIDTMFMDRRQCPGGQGRGLRLVICCEGNAGFYEMGCLAAPLEAGYSVLGWNHPGFGGSTGAPFPQHDANAMDVVVKYALHRLHFPPAHVVVYGWSIGGFTATWATMTYPELGALVLDATFDDLVPLALKVMPHCWKGLVVRTVREHFNLNVAEQLCRYPGPVLLLRRTQDDVVSTSGHLRPLPSGDVEGNRGNELLLRLLQHRYPAVMAREGRAVVTRWLRASSLAQEAAFYTRHHVDDEWCLALLRSYRTRCQDRQEDEEAWGPHGLAFPWLVGQGLSPRRRRQLALFLARKHLKNVEATHYSRLEPEDFQLPWRL
;
A
#
# COMPACT_ATOMS: atom_id res chain seq x y z
N MET A 1 -15.85 18.24 -35.92
CA MET A 1 -14.38 18.30 -36.06
C MET A 1 -13.89 17.03 -36.73
N CYS A 2 -13.14 17.12 -37.83
CA CYS A 2 -12.61 15.95 -38.56
C CYS A 2 -11.55 15.22 -37.71
N VAL A 3 -11.55 13.88 -37.70
CA VAL A 3 -10.59 13.01 -36.98
C VAL A 3 -9.14 13.39 -37.29
N VAL A 4 -8.86 13.80 -38.52
CA VAL A 4 -7.53 14.25 -38.95
C VAL A 4 -7.13 15.57 -38.30
N CYS A 5 -8.08 16.49 -38.10
CA CYS A 5 -7.83 17.77 -37.42
C CYS A 5 -7.61 17.56 -35.91
N PHE A 6 -8.32 16.61 -35.30
CA PHE A 6 -8.12 16.25 -33.89
C PHE A 6 -6.76 15.59 -33.66
N VAL A 7 -6.36 14.64 -34.51
CA VAL A 7 -5.03 14.00 -34.43
C VAL A 7 -3.91 15.01 -34.68
N LYS A 8 -4.06 15.92 -35.65
CA LYS A 8 -3.08 17.01 -35.86
C LYS A 8 -3.01 17.96 -34.68
N ALA A 9 -4.14 18.33 -34.06
CA ALA A 9 -4.15 19.16 -32.87
C ALA A 9 -3.49 18.44 -31.68
N LEU A 10 -3.76 17.15 -31.49
CA LEU A 10 -3.14 16.34 -30.44
C LEU A 10 -1.62 16.24 -30.65
N VAL A 11 -1.18 15.95 -31.88
CA VAL A 11 0.25 15.92 -32.25
C VAL A 11 0.89 17.29 -32.05
N HIS A 12 0.20 18.38 -32.34
CA HIS A 12 0.72 19.73 -32.14
C HIS A 12 0.84 20.08 -30.67
N VAL A 13 -0.15 19.72 -29.84
CA VAL A 13 -0.10 19.84 -28.38
C VAL A 13 1.04 18.99 -27.82
N PHE A 14 1.14 17.71 -28.18
CA PHE A 14 2.26 16.86 -27.77
C PHE A 14 3.60 17.42 -28.22
N LYS A 15 3.70 17.96 -29.44
CA LYS A 15 4.93 18.60 -29.94
C LYS A 15 5.30 19.82 -29.11
N ILE A 16 4.36 20.73 -28.83
CA ILE A 16 4.57 21.93 -28.01
C ILE A 16 5.04 21.55 -26.60
N TYR A 17 4.37 20.59 -25.96
CA TYR A 17 4.71 20.13 -24.61
C TYR A 17 6.06 19.38 -24.56
N LEU A 18 6.43 18.64 -25.60
CA LEU A 18 7.71 17.95 -25.71
C LEU A 18 8.88 18.89 -26.04
N THR A 19 8.62 20.00 -26.76
CA THR A 19 9.63 21.01 -27.11
C THR A 19 9.81 22.12 -26.08
N ALA A 20 8.90 22.25 -25.12
CA ALA A 20 9.01 23.23 -24.06
C ALA A 20 10.14 22.83 -23.08
N ASN A 21 11.06 23.78 -22.86
CA ASN A 21 12.22 23.62 -21.99
C ASN A 21 11.82 24.02 -20.57
N TYR A 22 11.14 23.11 -19.89
CA TYR A 22 10.81 23.29 -18.48
C TYR A 22 12.05 22.99 -17.63
N THR A 23 12.64 24.03 -17.03
CA THR A 23 13.73 23.90 -16.06
C THR A 23 13.19 23.37 -14.74
N TYR A 24 13.04 22.05 -14.64
CA TYR A 24 12.73 21.40 -13.36
C TYR A 24 13.99 21.41 -12.50
N ASN A 25 14.16 22.47 -11.71
CA ASN A 25 15.38 22.76 -10.94
C ASN A 25 15.54 21.87 -9.68
N PHE A 26 15.01 20.63 -9.71
CA PHE A 26 15.13 19.72 -8.59
C PHE A 26 16.56 19.20 -8.44
N ARG A 27 17.30 19.04 -9.55
CA ARG A 27 18.68 18.56 -9.51
C ARG A 27 19.59 19.46 -8.66
N ASP A 28 19.43 20.78 -8.75
CA ASP A 28 20.23 21.74 -7.99
C ASP A 28 19.61 22.11 -6.62
N TRP A 29 18.44 21.53 -6.29
CA TRP A 29 17.81 21.71 -4.98
C TRP A 29 18.69 21.11 -3.87
N PRO A 30 18.90 21.81 -2.74
CA PRO A 30 19.74 21.31 -1.66
C PRO A 30 19.15 20.04 -1.04
N VAL A 31 20.01 19.16 -0.52
CA VAL A 31 19.57 17.98 0.23
C VAL A 31 19.12 18.42 1.62
N ASP A 32 17.87 18.10 1.98
CA ASP A 32 17.27 18.48 3.26
C ASP A 32 17.46 17.40 4.34
N PHE A 33 17.56 16.13 3.94
CA PHE A 33 17.70 15.00 4.84
C PHE A 33 18.22 13.76 4.12
N ARG A 34 19.00 12.93 4.82
CA ARG A 34 19.54 11.68 4.30
C ARG A 34 19.15 10.50 5.19
N TRP A 35 19.07 9.32 4.60
CA TRP A 35 18.75 8.09 5.32
C TRP A 35 19.72 7.77 6.49
N ASP A 36 20.96 8.25 6.41
CA ASP A 36 22.05 8.04 7.36
C ASP A 36 22.20 9.16 8.42
N ASP A 37 21.45 10.26 8.32
CA ASP A 37 21.49 11.37 9.29
C ASP A 37 21.11 10.91 10.71
N VAL A 38 20.26 9.89 10.82
CA VAL A 38 19.82 9.33 12.12
C VAL A 38 20.96 8.60 12.83
N CYS A 39 21.84 7.93 12.08
CA CYS A 39 22.99 7.23 12.65
C CYS A 39 24.05 8.20 13.18
N ALA A 40 24.21 9.36 12.54
CA ALA A 40 25.12 10.41 13.00
C ALA A 40 24.65 11.07 14.31
N ALA A 41 23.33 11.15 14.53
CA ALA A 41 22.74 11.72 15.74
C ALA A 41 22.67 10.73 16.93
N ALA A 42 22.68 9.42 16.68
CA ALA A 42 22.53 8.37 17.70
C ALA A 42 23.77 8.13 18.61
N GLY A 43 24.79 9.01 18.53
CA GLY A 43 25.88 9.06 19.52
C GLY A 43 25.45 9.52 20.93
N GLY A 44 24.17 9.86 21.14
CA GLY A 44 23.56 10.15 22.43
C GLY A 44 22.18 9.50 22.54
N GLY A 45 21.95 8.74 23.61
CA GLY A 45 20.87 7.75 23.70
C GLY A 45 19.44 8.27 23.48
N SER A 46 18.73 7.65 22.54
CA SER A 46 17.28 7.47 22.57
C SER A 46 16.94 6.16 21.86
N GLY A 47 16.10 5.32 22.48
CA GLY A 47 15.89 3.91 22.13
C GLY A 47 15.04 3.64 20.87
N HIS A 48 15.12 4.48 19.84
CA HIS A 48 14.48 4.22 18.54
C HIS A 48 15.56 3.69 17.60
N GLY A 49 15.71 2.35 17.56
CA GLY A 49 16.72 1.70 16.73
C GLY A 49 16.48 1.97 15.24
N ALA A 50 17.26 2.89 14.66
CA ALA A 50 17.26 3.12 13.23
C ALA A 50 17.65 1.83 12.50
N LEU A 51 16.79 1.36 11.60
CA LEU A 51 17.08 0.18 10.79
C LEU A 51 18.21 0.49 9.80
N THR A 52 19.19 -0.42 9.74
CA THR A 52 20.28 -0.41 8.75
C THR A 52 19.74 -0.81 7.37
N CYS A 53 20.42 -0.42 6.29
CA CYS A 53 20.05 -0.80 4.91
C CYS A 53 19.85 -2.31 4.74
N ALA A 54 20.62 -3.12 5.48
CA ALA A 54 20.52 -4.57 5.45
C ALA A 54 19.16 -5.06 5.96
N ALA A 55 18.59 -4.41 6.98
CA ALA A 55 17.30 -4.79 7.54
C ALA A 55 16.12 -4.36 6.62
N ALA A 56 16.21 -3.16 6.03
CA ALA A 56 15.24 -2.69 5.03
C ALA A 56 15.24 -3.60 3.77
N ALA A 57 16.42 -3.99 3.30
CA ALA A 57 16.56 -4.96 2.22
C ALA A 57 16.05 -6.34 2.65
N ALA A 58 16.40 -6.82 3.85
CA ALA A 58 15.97 -8.12 4.36
C ALA A 58 14.43 -8.26 4.35
N GLY A 59 13.68 -7.19 4.66
CA GLY A 59 12.22 -7.17 4.56
C GLY A 59 11.70 -7.54 3.15
N VAL A 60 12.34 -7.04 2.09
CA VAL A 60 11.98 -7.35 0.69
C VAL A 60 12.52 -8.72 0.24
N TRP A 61 13.73 -9.09 0.67
CA TRP A 61 14.33 -10.40 0.39
C TRP A 61 13.57 -11.56 1.05
N LEU A 62 13.06 -11.37 2.27
CA LEU A 62 12.22 -12.35 2.98
C LEU A 62 10.94 -12.67 2.19
N LEU A 63 10.33 -11.66 1.55
CA LEU A 63 9.16 -11.84 0.68
C LEU A 63 9.52 -12.60 -0.61
N ARG A 64 10.72 -12.40 -1.16
CA ARG A 64 11.22 -13.15 -2.31
C ARG A 64 11.43 -14.64 -1.97
N GLY A 65 11.89 -14.94 -0.76
CA GLY A 65 12.04 -16.31 -0.24
C GLY A 65 10.70 -17.04 -0.08
N ALA A 66 9.68 -16.37 0.46
CA ALA A 66 8.33 -16.93 0.60
C ALA A 66 7.65 -17.15 -0.76
N ALA A 67 7.81 -16.21 -1.70
CA ALA A 67 7.23 -16.24 -3.04
C ALA A 67 7.79 -17.35 -3.95
N LEU A 68 9.03 -17.80 -3.72
CA LEU A 68 9.68 -18.90 -4.44
C LEU A 68 9.37 -20.29 -3.85
N GLY A 69 8.44 -20.37 -2.88
CA GLY A 69 8.03 -21.62 -2.25
C GLY A 69 8.95 -22.03 -1.10
N GLY A 70 8.90 -21.27 -0.01
CA GLY A 70 9.44 -21.65 1.30
C GLY A 70 8.52 -22.62 2.04
N ASP A 71 9.13 -23.58 2.73
CA ASP A 71 8.56 -24.84 3.23
C ASP A 71 7.25 -24.75 4.03
N ALA A 72 6.25 -25.52 3.61
CA ALA A 72 5.12 -25.91 4.45
C ALA A 72 5.59 -26.96 5.48
N PRO A 73 5.21 -26.85 6.77
CA PRO A 73 5.61 -27.82 7.79
C PRO A 73 4.94 -29.17 7.50
N GLY A 74 5.73 -30.17 7.12
CA GLY A 74 5.25 -31.53 6.85
C GLY A 74 5.85 -32.25 5.64
N ARG A 75 6.89 -31.74 4.97
CA ARG A 75 7.65 -32.51 3.96
C ARG A 75 8.89 -33.18 4.56
N PRO A 76 9.19 -34.44 4.20
CA PRO A 76 10.38 -35.13 4.69
C PRO A 76 11.64 -34.43 4.18
N SER A 77 12.70 -34.48 5.00
CA SER A 77 14.02 -33.91 4.74
C SER A 77 14.48 -34.19 3.31
N ARG A 78 14.71 -33.12 2.52
CA ARG A 78 15.29 -33.22 1.17
C ARG A 78 16.68 -33.83 1.27
N GLY A 79 16.83 -35.07 0.80
CA GLY A 79 18.12 -35.72 0.62
C GLY A 79 19.06 -34.87 -0.24
N ALA A 80 20.35 -34.94 0.06
CA ALA A 80 21.42 -34.22 -0.63
C ALA A 80 21.34 -34.43 -2.15
N ARG A 81 20.86 -33.42 -2.88
CA ARG A 81 20.89 -33.41 -4.35
C ARG A 81 22.35 -33.27 -4.79
N SER A 82 22.76 -34.01 -5.80
CA SER A 82 24.14 -33.92 -6.30
C SER A 82 24.39 -32.54 -6.92
N GLN A 83 25.59 -32.00 -6.71
CA GLN A 83 26.02 -30.68 -7.18
C GLN A 83 25.81 -30.52 -8.70
N ALA A 84 26.01 -31.60 -9.47
CA ALA A 84 25.78 -31.64 -10.92
C ALA A 84 24.29 -31.49 -11.31
N GLN A 85 23.36 -32.07 -10.53
CA GLN A 85 21.92 -31.88 -10.77
C GLN A 85 21.49 -30.44 -10.47
N CYS A 86 22.10 -29.78 -9.49
CA CYS A 86 21.88 -28.37 -9.20
C CYS A 86 22.40 -27.48 -10.36
N LEU A 87 23.59 -27.77 -10.87
CA LEU A 87 24.19 -27.02 -11.98
C LEU A 87 23.41 -27.17 -13.29
N LEU A 88 22.97 -28.38 -13.63
CA LEU A 88 22.11 -28.65 -14.79
C LEU A 88 20.77 -27.94 -14.68
N GLN A 89 20.19 -27.88 -13.48
CA GLN A 89 18.96 -27.14 -13.24
C GLN A 89 19.17 -25.63 -13.42
N GLN A 90 20.28 -25.06 -12.92
CA GLN A 90 20.63 -23.65 -13.11
C GLN A 90 20.77 -23.28 -14.59
N ILE A 91 21.47 -24.11 -15.38
CA ILE A 91 21.64 -23.87 -16.83
C ILE A 91 20.28 -23.92 -17.55
N ARG A 92 19.41 -24.87 -17.18
CA ARG A 92 18.07 -25.01 -17.77
C ARG A 92 17.16 -23.83 -17.45
N GLU A 93 17.33 -23.20 -16.28
CA GLU A 93 16.53 -22.05 -15.86
C GLU A 93 17.05 -20.71 -16.42
N LEU A 94 18.32 -20.64 -16.83
CA LEU A 94 19.01 -19.43 -17.29
C LEU A 94 18.29 -18.67 -18.42
N PRO A 95 17.78 -19.30 -19.49
CA PRO A 95 17.09 -18.57 -20.55
C PRO A 95 15.83 -17.86 -20.04
N GLY A 96 15.10 -18.52 -19.14
CA GLY A 96 13.92 -17.94 -18.50
C GLY A 96 14.27 -16.80 -17.55
N GLN A 97 15.39 -16.89 -16.82
CA GLN A 97 15.91 -15.81 -15.97
C GLN A 97 16.29 -14.59 -16.80
N LEU A 98 17.01 -14.79 -17.90
CA LEU A 98 17.43 -13.70 -18.78
C LEU A 98 16.23 -13.04 -19.46
N ALA A 99 15.26 -13.82 -19.94
CA ALA A 99 14.02 -13.28 -20.51
C ALA A 99 13.21 -12.50 -19.46
N SER A 100 13.12 -13.04 -18.23
CA SER A 100 12.44 -12.41 -17.10
C SER A 100 13.09 -11.07 -16.73
N TYR A 101 14.43 -11.06 -16.65
CA TYR A 101 15.22 -9.85 -16.39
C TYR A 101 15.04 -8.81 -17.51
N ALA A 102 15.16 -9.23 -18.77
CA ALA A 102 14.98 -8.33 -19.91
C ALA A 102 13.59 -7.71 -19.93
N LEU A 103 12.53 -8.51 -19.70
CA LEU A 103 11.16 -8.01 -19.58
C LEU A 103 11.01 -7.05 -18.40
N ALA A 104 11.58 -7.39 -17.24
CA ALA A 104 11.50 -6.57 -16.04
C ALA A 104 12.14 -5.20 -16.23
N HIS A 105 13.34 -5.15 -16.82
CA HIS A 105 14.11 -3.92 -16.98
C HIS A 105 13.70 -3.07 -18.20
N SER A 106 12.74 -3.54 -19.01
CA SER A 106 12.19 -2.84 -20.18
C SER A 106 10.68 -2.59 -20.05
N LEU A 107 9.86 -3.25 -20.89
CA LEU A 107 8.41 -3.05 -20.98
C LEU A 107 7.68 -3.37 -19.67
N GLY A 108 8.13 -4.39 -18.93
CA GLY A 108 7.51 -4.80 -17.67
C GLY A 108 7.50 -3.68 -16.64
N ARG A 109 8.63 -2.98 -16.45
CA ARG A 109 8.71 -1.82 -15.57
C ARG A 109 7.76 -0.70 -15.99
N TRP A 110 7.64 -0.43 -17.29
CA TRP A 110 6.75 0.63 -17.79
C TRP A 110 5.27 0.29 -17.64
N LEU A 111 4.90 -0.99 -17.73
CA LEU A 111 3.53 -1.44 -17.45
C LEU A 111 3.18 -1.35 -15.97
N VAL A 112 4.14 -1.70 -15.10
CA VAL A 112 3.93 -1.64 -13.64
C VAL A 112 3.97 -0.20 -13.14
N TYR A 113 4.86 0.65 -13.66
CA TYR A 113 5.09 2.04 -13.25
C TYR A 113 5.15 3.01 -14.45
N PRO A 114 4.02 3.22 -15.15
CA PRO A 114 3.98 4.10 -16.32
C PRO A 114 4.38 5.55 -16.02
N GLY A 115 4.16 6.05 -14.80
CA GLY A 115 4.55 7.41 -14.41
C GLY A 115 6.06 7.70 -14.47
N SER A 116 6.89 6.65 -14.49
CA SER A 116 8.36 6.75 -14.68
C SER A 116 8.81 6.86 -16.14
N MET A 117 7.87 6.72 -17.10
CA MET A 117 8.19 6.85 -18.51
C MET A 117 8.49 8.31 -18.84
N PHE A 118 9.70 8.58 -19.32
CA PHE A 118 10.17 9.92 -19.67
C PHE A 118 9.15 10.75 -20.49
N LEU A 119 8.53 10.15 -21.51
CA LEU A 119 7.53 10.82 -22.34
C LEU A 119 6.26 11.18 -21.56
N MET A 120 5.81 10.31 -20.65
CA MET A 120 4.64 10.56 -19.80
C MET A 120 4.94 11.67 -18.79
N THR A 121 6.08 11.59 -18.10
CA THR A 121 6.52 12.61 -17.14
C THR A 121 6.66 13.98 -17.81
N ARG A 122 7.26 14.05 -19.02
CA ARG A 122 7.34 15.32 -19.78
C ARG A 122 5.97 15.86 -20.17
N ALA A 123 5.04 15.01 -20.60
CA ALA A 123 3.71 15.44 -20.98
C ALA A 123 2.92 16.01 -19.79
N LEU A 124 3.13 15.44 -18.59
CA LEU A 124 2.46 15.87 -17.36
C LEU A 124 3.14 17.06 -16.68
N LEU A 125 4.34 17.45 -17.10
CA LEU A 125 5.17 18.41 -16.39
C LEU A 125 4.48 19.74 -16.05
N PRO A 126 3.67 20.35 -16.94
CA PRO A 126 2.97 21.59 -16.59
C PRO A 126 1.90 21.41 -15.51
N LEU A 127 1.23 20.24 -15.51
CA LEU A 127 0.25 19.90 -14.48
C LEU A 127 0.94 19.66 -13.13
N LEU A 128 2.12 19.01 -13.14
CA LEU A 128 2.92 18.81 -11.93
C LEU A 128 3.40 20.15 -11.36
N GLN A 129 3.91 21.06 -12.20
CA GLN A 129 4.32 22.40 -11.78
C GLN A 129 3.15 23.17 -11.15
N GLN A 130 2.00 23.20 -11.83
CA GLN A 130 0.79 23.85 -11.30
C GLN A 130 0.33 23.22 -9.97
N GLY A 131 0.39 21.89 -9.85
CA GLY A 131 0.06 21.19 -8.62
C GLY A 131 1.00 21.57 -7.47
N GLN A 132 2.30 21.60 -7.75
CA GLN A 132 3.33 22.00 -6.79
C GLN A 132 3.13 23.46 -6.34
N GLU A 133 2.94 24.40 -7.26
CA GLU A 133 2.67 25.82 -6.97
C GLU A 133 1.42 25.96 -6.10
N ARG A 134 0.33 25.26 -6.44
CA ARG A 134 -0.89 25.23 -5.63
C ARG A 134 -0.63 24.74 -4.21
N LEU A 135 0.19 23.70 -4.01
CA LEU A 135 0.52 23.19 -2.68
C LEU A 135 1.32 24.20 -1.86
N VAL A 136 2.27 24.90 -2.48
CA VAL A 136 3.08 25.93 -1.83
C VAL A 136 2.22 27.15 -1.48
N GLU A 137 1.56 27.75 -2.47
CA GLU A 137 0.87 29.03 -2.31
C GLU A 137 -0.39 28.92 -1.45
N ARG A 138 -1.21 27.87 -1.65
CA ARG A 138 -2.50 27.75 -0.98
C ARG A 138 -2.41 27.03 0.36
N TYR A 139 -1.45 26.11 0.51
CA TYR A 139 -1.38 25.22 1.67
C TYR A 139 -0.08 25.35 2.47
N GLY A 140 0.79 26.31 2.12
CA GLY A 140 2.06 26.51 2.82
C GLY A 140 3.01 25.31 2.69
N GLY A 141 2.93 24.60 1.56
CA GLY A 141 3.75 23.43 1.28
C GLY A 141 5.23 23.76 1.32
N ARG A 142 5.99 22.92 2.01
CA ARG A 142 7.46 22.96 2.07
C ARG A 142 8.02 21.78 1.33
N ARG A 143 8.66 22.05 0.18
CA ARG A 143 9.36 21.04 -0.60
C ARG A 143 10.65 20.62 0.11
N ALA A 144 10.98 19.33 0.06
CA ALA A 144 12.25 18.83 0.56
C ALA A 144 12.82 17.73 -0.35
N LYS A 145 14.14 17.73 -0.54
CA LYS A 145 14.88 16.65 -1.20
C LYS A 145 15.44 15.70 -0.15
N LEU A 146 15.04 14.43 -0.23
CA LEU A 146 15.54 13.37 0.63
C LEU A 146 16.49 12.46 -0.14
N VAL A 147 17.57 11.97 0.49
CA VAL A 147 18.48 10.99 -0.15
C VAL A 147 18.30 9.62 0.47
N ALA A 148 17.80 8.68 -0.32
CA ALA A 148 17.60 7.28 0.05
C ALA A 148 18.95 6.51 0.10
N CYS A 149 18.92 5.30 0.65
CA CYS A 149 20.13 4.51 0.88
C CYS A 149 20.80 3.96 -0.38
N ASP A 150 20.07 3.89 -1.48
CA ASP A 150 20.58 3.58 -2.82
C ASP A 150 21.07 4.83 -3.57
N GLY A 151 21.09 6.00 -2.91
CA GLY A 151 21.52 7.27 -3.49
C GLY A 151 20.44 7.97 -4.31
N ASN A 152 19.22 7.42 -4.41
CA ASN A 152 18.13 8.11 -5.10
C ASN A 152 17.72 9.37 -4.33
N GLU A 153 17.61 10.48 -5.05
CA GLU A 153 17.02 11.72 -4.55
C GLU A 153 15.51 11.64 -4.70
N ILE A 154 14.78 11.81 -3.61
CA ILE A 154 13.33 11.68 -3.51
C ILE A 154 12.72 13.06 -3.29
N ASP A 155 11.84 13.45 -4.20
CA ASP A 155 11.11 14.71 -4.12
C ASP A 155 9.88 14.59 -3.22
N THR A 156 9.76 15.48 -2.26
CA THR A 156 8.70 15.47 -1.25
C THR A 156 8.12 16.85 -1.01
N MET A 157 6.88 16.88 -0.52
CA MET A 157 6.16 18.10 -0.17
C MET A 157 5.43 17.92 1.17
N PHE A 158 5.73 18.79 2.13
CA PHE A 158 5.16 18.76 3.47
C PHE A 158 4.24 19.95 3.73
N MET A 159 2.99 19.67 4.11
CA MET A 159 2.02 20.65 4.59
C MET A 159 1.82 20.47 6.11
N ASP A 160 2.26 21.46 6.89
CA ASP A 160 2.21 21.43 8.36
C ASP A 160 0.95 22.13 8.88
N ARG A 161 0.11 21.39 9.59
CA ARG A 161 -1.16 21.88 10.16
C ARG A 161 -1.18 21.87 11.68
N ARG A 162 -0.04 21.67 12.34
CA ARG A 162 0.03 21.62 13.81
C ARG A 162 -0.39 22.93 14.48
N GLN A 163 -0.16 24.07 13.81
CA GLN A 163 -0.57 25.39 14.32
C GLN A 163 -2.08 25.65 14.19
N CYS A 164 -2.76 24.95 13.28
CA CYS A 164 -4.21 25.06 13.05
C CYS A 164 -4.86 23.68 13.03
N PRO A 165 -4.86 22.94 14.17
CA PRO A 165 -5.15 21.51 14.17
C PRO A 165 -6.63 21.16 13.93
N GLY A 166 -7.53 22.16 13.94
CA GLY A 166 -8.97 21.99 13.82
C GLY A 166 -9.63 21.37 15.06
N GLY A 167 -10.96 21.40 15.13
CA GLY A 167 -11.71 20.97 16.32
C GLY A 167 -11.54 19.49 16.72
N GLN A 168 -11.04 18.64 15.82
CA GLN A 168 -10.78 17.21 16.04
C GLN A 168 -9.28 16.89 16.17
N GLY A 169 -8.41 17.90 16.24
CA GLY A 169 -6.96 17.71 16.36
C GLY A 169 -6.30 17.05 15.14
N ARG A 170 -6.94 17.06 13.96
CA ARG A 170 -6.46 16.36 12.76
C ARG A 170 -5.08 16.85 12.30
N GLY A 171 -4.81 18.16 12.42
CA GLY A 171 -3.52 18.72 12.04
C GLY A 171 -2.33 18.24 12.90
N LEU A 172 -2.58 17.64 14.08
CA LEU A 172 -1.54 17.03 14.92
C LEU A 172 -1.07 15.66 14.43
N ARG A 173 -1.79 15.08 13.46
CA ARG A 173 -1.44 13.81 12.81
C ARG A 173 -0.87 14.07 11.43
N LEU A 174 0.17 13.32 11.08
CA LEU A 174 0.77 13.34 9.76
C LEU A 174 0.20 12.19 8.93
N VAL A 175 -0.26 12.47 7.72
CA VAL A 175 -0.57 11.45 6.72
C VAL A 175 0.55 11.43 5.69
N ILE A 176 1.29 10.32 5.62
CA ILE A 176 2.25 10.06 4.54
C ILE A 176 1.49 9.40 3.39
N CYS A 177 1.53 10.04 2.22
CA CYS A 177 0.74 9.64 1.06
C CYS A 177 1.61 8.90 0.05
N CYS A 178 1.28 7.62 -0.18
CA CYS A 178 1.93 6.74 -1.14
C CYS A 178 1.07 6.62 -2.40
N GLU A 179 1.61 7.14 -3.50
CA GLU A 179 0.89 7.31 -4.76
C GLU A 179 0.71 6.03 -5.57
N GLY A 180 -0.16 6.12 -6.58
CA GLY A 180 -0.40 5.07 -7.58
C GLY A 180 0.72 4.97 -8.62
N ASN A 181 0.61 4.00 -9.53
CA ASN A 181 1.65 3.71 -10.53
C ASN A 181 1.81 4.75 -11.66
N ALA A 182 0.86 5.66 -11.74
CA ALA A 182 0.88 6.88 -12.55
C ALA A 182 0.59 8.12 -11.69
N GLY A 183 0.64 7.98 -10.36
CA GLY A 183 0.35 9.04 -9.41
C GLY A 183 1.59 9.86 -9.09
N PHE A 184 1.36 11.14 -8.81
CA PHE A 184 2.38 12.10 -8.40
C PHE A 184 1.80 12.88 -7.22
N TYR A 185 2.63 13.21 -6.23
CA TYR A 185 2.13 13.91 -5.05
C TYR A 185 1.44 15.24 -5.45
N GLU A 186 1.94 15.91 -6.48
CA GLU A 186 1.45 17.21 -6.96
C GLU A 186 -0.05 17.21 -7.31
N MET A 187 -0.62 16.07 -7.68
CA MET A 187 -2.01 15.95 -8.15
C MET A 187 -2.73 14.67 -7.69
N GLY A 188 -2.13 13.92 -6.77
CA GLY A 188 -2.53 12.55 -6.44
C GLY A 188 -3.38 12.42 -5.18
N CYS A 189 -3.18 11.30 -4.49
CA CYS A 189 -3.98 10.87 -3.35
C CYS A 189 -3.87 11.81 -2.14
N LEU A 190 -2.81 12.61 -2.04
CA LEU A 190 -2.57 13.49 -0.89
C LEU A 190 -3.65 14.55 -0.66
N ALA A 191 -4.39 14.87 -1.71
CA ALA A 191 -5.33 15.96 -1.70
C ALA A 191 -6.55 15.68 -0.79
N ALA A 192 -6.93 14.42 -0.59
CA ALA A 192 -8.03 14.02 0.30
C ALA A 192 -7.71 14.23 1.81
N PRO A 193 -6.62 13.65 2.38
CA PRO A 193 -6.25 13.94 3.77
C PRO A 193 -5.88 15.42 3.98
N LEU A 194 -5.33 16.08 2.97
CA LEU A 194 -5.04 17.50 3.04
C LEU A 194 -6.34 18.32 3.15
N GLU A 195 -7.36 18.07 2.35
CA GLU A 195 -8.62 18.82 2.50
C GLU A 195 -9.41 18.41 3.74
N ALA A 196 -9.21 17.18 4.23
CA ALA A 196 -9.79 16.72 5.51
C ALA A 196 -9.15 17.35 6.76
N GLY A 197 -8.08 18.14 6.62
CA GLY A 197 -7.48 18.94 7.70
C GLY A 197 -6.27 18.32 8.40
N TYR A 198 -5.67 17.26 7.85
CA TYR A 198 -4.46 16.64 8.42
C TYR A 198 -3.18 17.41 8.05
N SER A 199 -2.08 17.20 8.79
CA SER A 199 -0.75 17.45 8.23
C SER A 199 -0.46 16.36 7.20
N VAL A 200 0.21 16.69 6.10
CA VAL A 200 0.41 15.73 4.99
C VAL A 200 1.82 15.79 4.45
N LEU A 201 2.43 14.63 4.21
CA LEU A 201 3.71 14.47 3.52
C LEU A 201 3.47 13.65 2.24
N GLY A 202 3.58 14.31 1.10
CA GLY A 202 3.58 13.66 -0.22
C GLY A 202 5.00 13.40 -0.69
N TRP A 203 5.19 12.34 -1.48
CA TRP A 203 6.48 11.99 -2.06
C TRP A 203 6.28 11.30 -3.42
N ASN A 204 7.28 11.40 -4.29
CA ASN A 204 7.28 10.75 -5.61
C ASN A 204 8.18 9.51 -5.61
N HIS A 205 7.69 8.41 -6.20
CA HIS A 205 8.46 7.18 -6.42
C HIS A 205 9.81 7.45 -7.12
N PRO A 206 10.84 6.61 -6.95
CA PRO A 206 12.07 6.70 -7.74
C PRO A 206 11.76 6.73 -9.25
N GLY A 207 12.28 7.74 -9.94
CA GLY A 207 12.04 7.98 -11.37
C GLY A 207 10.74 8.71 -11.71
N PHE A 208 9.98 9.20 -10.73
CA PHE A 208 8.76 10.00 -10.93
C PHE A 208 9.01 11.47 -10.61
N GLY A 209 8.47 12.38 -11.43
CA GLY A 209 8.51 13.82 -11.16
C GLY A 209 9.95 14.30 -10.98
N GLY A 210 10.24 14.91 -9.83
CA GLY A 210 11.60 15.27 -9.43
C GLY A 210 12.49 14.12 -9.01
N SER A 211 11.95 13.00 -8.55
CA SER A 211 12.73 11.91 -7.97
C SER A 211 13.62 11.23 -9.00
N THR A 212 14.87 10.94 -8.64
CA THR A 212 15.83 10.26 -9.51
C THR A 212 15.65 8.73 -9.48
N GLY A 213 16.38 8.02 -10.35
CA GLY A 213 16.42 6.56 -10.34
C GLY A 213 15.34 5.90 -11.19
N ALA A 214 14.95 4.69 -10.78
CA ALA A 214 13.98 3.86 -11.50
C ALA A 214 13.09 3.12 -10.50
N PRO A 215 11.80 2.95 -10.77
CA PRO A 215 10.91 2.31 -9.82
C PRO A 215 11.10 0.79 -9.86
N PHE A 216 11.43 0.24 -8.70
CA PHE A 216 11.45 -1.19 -8.39
C PHE A 216 11.05 -1.34 -6.92
N PRO A 217 10.50 -2.50 -6.50
CA PRO A 217 10.05 -2.70 -5.13
C PRO A 217 11.11 -2.36 -4.06
N GLN A 218 12.38 -2.66 -4.33
CA GLN A 218 13.47 -2.32 -3.41
C GLN A 218 13.76 -0.81 -3.37
N HIS A 219 13.74 -0.11 -4.50
CA HIS A 219 13.96 1.34 -4.52
C HIS A 219 12.78 2.08 -3.87
N ASP A 220 11.56 1.60 -4.08
CA ASP A 220 10.36 2.08 -3.41
C ASP A 220 10.45 1.91 -1.88
N ALA A 221 10.93 0.75 -1.42
CA ALA A 221 11.21 0.51 0.00
C ALA A 221 12.28 1.47 0.56
N ASN A 222 13.39 1.66 -0.17
CA ASN A 222 14.47 2.57 0.23
C ASN A 222 14.00 4.04 0.29
N ALA A 223 13.17 4.47 -0.66
CA ALA A 223 12.57 5.79 -0.67
C ALA A 223 11.58 5.96 0.50
N MET A 224 10.73 4.97 0.73
CA MET A 224 9.79 4.97 1.85
C MET A 224 10.51 5.03 3.20
N ASP A 225 11.64 4.33 3.36
CA ASP A 225 12.47 4.36 4.56
C ASP A 225 12.91 5.79 4.93
N VAL A 226 13.51 6.50 3.98
CA VAL A 226 13.97 7.88 4.23
C VAL A 226 12.80 8.84 4.45
N VAL A 227 11.64 8.62 3.81
CA VAL A 227 10.41 9.40 4.03
C VAL A 227 9.88 9.23 5.46
N VAL A 228 9.83 7.99 5.99
CA VAL A 228 9.44 7.74 7.39
C VAL A 228 10.46 8.38 8.34
N LYS A 229 11.76 8.16 8.11
CA LYS A 229 12.80 8.75 8.97
C LYS A 229 12.74 10.27 8.98
N TYR A 230 12.50 10.91 7.83
CA TYR A 230 12.29 12.35 7.75
C TYR A 230 11.10 12.81 8.60
N ALA A 231 9.96 12.11 8.50
CA ALA A 231 8.77 12.40 9.30
C ALA A 231 9.02 12.31 10.82
N LEU A 232 9.73 11.27 11.26
CA LEU A 232 9.98 11.01 12.68
C LEU A 232 11.09 11.91 13.25
N HIS A 233 12.22 12.02 12.55
CA HIS A 233 13.44 12.62 13.10
C HIS A 233 13.64 14.08 12.72
N ARG A 234 13.13 14.53 11.57
CA ARG A 234 13.30 15.92 11.11
C ARG A 234 12.04 16.75 11.25
N LEU A 235 10.86 16.16 10.98
CA LEU A 235 9.58 16.81 11.18
C LEU A 235 9.03 16.63 12.61
N HIS A 236 9.62 15.73 13.39
CA HIS A 236 9.31 15.46 14.80
C HIS A 236 7.84 15.07 15.04
N PHE A 237 7.24 14.27 14.14
CA PHE A 237 5.96 13.64 14.43
C PHE A 237 6.18 12.41 15.32
N PRO A 238 5.43 12.27 16.44
CA PRO A 238 5.42 11.02 17.19
C PRO A 238 4.96 9.87 16.29
N PRO A 239 5.56 8.67 16.37
CA PRO A 239 5.17 7.56 15.50
C PRO A 239 3.67 7.21 15.59
N ALA A 240 3.10 7.27 16.79
CA ALA A 240 1.67 7.05 17.03
C ALA A 240 0.73 8.07 16.34
N HIS A 241 1.27 9.21 15.88
CA HIS A 241 0.55 10.26 15.16
C HIS A 241 0.80 10.22 13.64
N VAL A 242 1.65 9.32 13.16
CA VAL A 242 1.89 9.09 11.74
C VAL A 242 0.91 8.06 11.20
N VAL A 243 0.22 8.40 10.13
CA VAL A 243 -0.70 7.55 9.38
C VAL A 243 -0.10 7.34 8.01
N VAL A 244 -0.02 6.10 7.55
CA VAL A 244 0.43 5.81 6.19
C VAL A 244 -0.80 5.54 5.33
N TYR A 245 -0.91 6.25 4.22
CA TYR A 245 -2.03 6.18 3.29
C TYR A 245 -1.52 5.72 1.92
N GLY A 246 -1.95 4.55 1.47
CA GLY A 246 -1.56 4.00 0.17
C GLY A 246 -2.73 3.92 -0.79
N TRP A 247 -2.56 4.49 -1.99
CA TRP A 247 -3.51 4.35 -3.08
C TRP A 247 -2.98 3.39 -4.15
N SER A 248 -3.80 2.40 -4.56
CA SER A 248 -3.44 1.47 -5.63
C SER A 248 -2.10 0.76 -5.35
N ILE A 249 -1.11 0.87 -6.26
CA ILE A 249 0.24 0.31 -6.09
C ILE A 249 0.96 0.85 -4.83
N GLY A 250 0.65 2.08 -4.41
CA GLY A 250 1.18 2.70 -3.20
C GLY A 250 0.76 1.97 -1.93
N GLY A 251 -0.20 1.04 -2.02
CA GLY A 251 -0.47 0.08 -0.96
C GLY A 251 0.76 -0.75 -0.58
N PHE A 252 1.63 -1.09 -1.54
CA PHE A 252 2.87 -1.83 -1.27
C PHE A 252 3.85 -1.03 -0.39
N THR A 253 4.12 0.23 -0.73
CA THR A 253 5.01 1.08 0.08
C THR A 253 4.39 1.38 1.43
N ALA A 254 3.07 1.58 1.49
CA ALA A 254 2.36 1.80 2.72
C ALA A 254 2.42 0.59 3.67
N THR A 255 2.15 -0.62 3.16
CA THR A 255 2.26 -1.83 3.97
C THR A 255 3.71 -2.14 4.34
N TRP A 256 4.67 -1.90 3.45
CA TRP A 256 6.09 -2.03 3.76
C TRP A 256 6.51 -1.11 4.91
N ALA A 257 6.08 0.16 4.89
CA ALA A 257 6.38 1.13 5.95
C ALA A 257 5.84 0.64 7.29
N THR A 258 4.57 0.26 7.35
CA THR A 258 3.92 -0.16 8.61
C THR A 258 4.37 -1.54 9.11
N MET A 259 4.81 -2.44 8.23
CA MET A 259 5.47 -3.68 8.61
C MET A 259 6.84 -3.41 9.24
N THR A 260 7.57 -2.42 8.70
CA THR A 260 8.96 -2.10 9.08
C THR A 260 9.01 -1.22 10.34
N TYR A 261 8.03 -0.33 10.47
CA TYR A 261 7.83 0.59 11.60
C TYR A 261 6.47 0.25 12.26
N PRO A 262 6.40 -0.85 13.04
CA PRO A 262 5.15 -1.35 13.61
C PRO A 262 4.50 -0.41 14.64
N GLU A 263 5.21 0.63 15.08
CA GLU A 263 4.74 1.67 16.00
C GLU A 263 3.95 2.81 15.32
N LEU A 264 3.94 2.88 13.98
CA LEU A 264 3.20 3.91 13.25
C LEU A 264 1.71 3.82 13.55
N GLY A 265 1.05 4.96 13.72
CA GLY A 265 -0.28 5.07 14.31
C GLY A 265 -1.44 4.41 13.57
N ALA A 266 -1.41 4.35 12.24
CA ALA A 266 -2.47 3.72 11.44
C ALA A 266 -2.06 3.48 9.98
N LEU A 267 -2.77 2.55 9.34
CA LEU A 267 -2.69 2.26 7.91
C LEU A 267 -4.07 2.45 7.25
N VAL A 268 -4.11 3.24 6.19
CA VAL A 268 -5.29 3.38 5.31
C VAL A 268 -4.90 2.94 3.91
N LEU A 269 -5.64 2.00 3.34
CA LEU A 269 -5.39 1.47 2.00
C LEU A 269 -6.60 1.73 1.11
N ASP A 270 -6.44 2.54 0.08
CA ASP A 270 -7.50 2.89 -0.88
C ASP A 270 -7.26 2.26 -2.24
N ALA A 271 -8.27 1.58 -2.76
CA ALA A 271 -8.26 0.99 -4.10
C ALA A 271 -7.02 0.12 -4.38
N THR A 272 -6.51 -0.56 -3.35
CA THR A 272 -5.33 -1.42 -3.46
C THR A 272 -5.72 -2.89 -3.68
N PHE A 273 -4.72 -3.76 -3.74
CA PHE A 273 -4.85 -5.18 -4.04
C PHE A 273 -4.02 -6.03 -3.07
N ASP A 274 -4.23 -7.35 -3.09
CA ASP A 274 -3.50 -8.30 -2.25
C ASP A 274 -2.15 -8.74 -2.85
N ASP A 275 -2.11 -8.93 -4.17
CA ASP A 275 -0.95 -9.44 -4.92
C ASP A 275 -0.99 -8.93 -6.36
N LEU A 276 0.16 -8.60 -6.95
CA LEU A 276 0.24 -8.11 -8.34
C LEU A 276 0.00 -9.21 -9.39
N VAL A 277 0.32 -10.48 -9.12
CA VAL A 277 0.27 -11.55 -10.12
C VAL A 277 -1.12 -11.70 -10.78
N PRO A 278 -2.25 -11.76 -10.04
CA PRO A 278 -3.56 -11.86 -10.64
C PRO A 278 -3.89 -10.68 -11.57
N LEU A 279 -3.45 -9.46 -11.22
CA LEU A 279 -3.65 -8.26 -12.03
C LEU A 279 -2.78 -8.27 -13.29
N ALA A 280 -1.51 -8.66 -13.18
CA ALA A 280 -0.63 -8.81 -14.32
C ALA A 280 -1.16 -9.85 -15.32
N LEU A 281 -1.69 -10.98 -14.83
CA LEU A 281 -2.27 -12.03 -15.67
C LEU A 281 -3.59 -11.64 -16.33
N LYS A 282 -4.32 -10.66 -15.78
CA LYS A 282 -5.50 -10.07 -16.45
C LYS A 282 -5.10 -9.27 -17.69
N VAL A 283 -3.97 -8.56 -17.63
CA VAL A 283 -3.53 -7.66 -18.71
C VAL A 283 -2.70 -8.39 -19.77
N MET A 284 -1.85 -9.33 -19.35
CA MET A 284 -0.88 -9.96 -20.23
C MET A 284 -1.47 -11.14 -21.04
N PRO A 285 -0.94 -11.42 -22.25
CA PRO A 285 -1.37 -12.56 -23.05
C PRO A 285 -1.23 -13.89 -22.30
N HIS A 286 -2.25 -14.75 -22.36
CA HIS A 286 -2.25 -16.04 -21.65
C HIS A 286 -1.08 -16.97 -22.04
N CYS A 287 -0.60 -16.90 -23.29
CA CYS A 287 0.57 -17.67 -23.74
C CYS A 287 1.86 -17.31 -22.99
N TRP A 288 1.93 -16.14 -22.33
CA TRP A 288 3.10 -15.69 -21.56
C TRP A 288 2.96 -15.90 -20.06
N LYS A 289 1.90 -16.58 -19.60
CA LYS A 289 1.59 -16.78 -18.17
C LYS A 289 2.82 -17.16 -17.33
N GLY A 290 3.59 -18.16 -17.78
CA GLY A 290 4.78 -18.62 -17.04
C GLY A 290 5.85 -17.55 -16.89
N LEU A 291 6.15 -16.81 -17.96
CA LEU A 291 7.12 -15.73 -17.95
C LEU A 291 6.63 -14.55 -17.10
N VAL A 292 5.37 -14.16 -17.23
CA VAL A 292 4.77 -13.06 -16.45
C VAL A 292 4.80 -13.36 -14.95
N VAL A 293 4.37 -14.55 -14.55
CA VAL A 293 4.44 -14.97 -13.14
C VAL A 293 5.87 -14.92 -12.63
N ARG A 294 6.82 -15.46 -13.41
CA ARG A 294 8.24 -15.43 -13.06
C ARG A 294 8.75 -14.00 -12.88
N THR A 295 8.52 -13.12 -13.86
CA THR A 295 8.96 -11.72 -13.84
C THR A 295 8.37 -10.95 -12.68
N VAL A 296 7.07 -11.08 -12.43
CA VAL A 296 6.43 -10.44 -11.28
C VAL A 296 7.04 -10.95 -9.97
N ARG A 297 7.17 -12.27 -9.79
CA ARG A 297 7.71 -12.82 -8.53
C ARG A 297 9.19 -12.52 -8.30
N GLU A 298 10.00 -12.44 -9.37
CA GLU A 298 11.44 -12.20 -9.25
C GLU A 298 11.81 -10.72 -9.15
N HIS A 299 11.04 -9.82 -9.78
CA HIS A 299 11.41 -8.40 -9.95
C HIS A 299 10.36 -7.41 -9.44
N PHE A 300 9.08 -7.79 -9.35
CA PHE A 300 7.97 -6.92 -8.94
C PHE A 300 7.06 -7.62 -7.91
N ASN A 301 7.64 -8.24 -6.88
CA ASN A 301 6.89 -9.02 -5.90
C ASN A 301 6.12 -8.11 -4.93
N LEU A 302 5.04 -7.49 -5.41
CA LEU A 302 4.17 -6.63 -4.64
C LEU A 302 3.13 -7.47 -3.90
N ASN A 303 3.57 -8.17 -2.85
CA ASN A 303 2.70 -8.96 -1.98
C ASN A 303 2.21 -8.11 -0.79
N VAL A 304 1.24 -7.25 -1.06
CA VAL A 304 0.66 -6.30 -0.09
C VAL A 304 0.02 -7.04 1.08
N ALA A 305 -0.67 -8.16 0.82
CA ALA A 305 -1.35 -8.90 1.88
C ALA A 305 -0.38 -9.53 2.89
N GLU A 306 0.79 -10.01 2.46
CA GLU A 306 1.78 -10.55 3.39
C GLU A 306 2.39 -9.47 4.29
N GLN A 307 2.70 -8.30 3.71
CA GLN A 307 3.19 -7.15 4.49
C GLN A 307 2.10 -6.63 5.45
N LEU A 308 0.86 -6.52 4.97
CA LEU A 308 -0.29 -6.08 5.75
C LEU A 308 -0.49 -6.94 7.01
N CYS A 309 -0.38 -8.27 6.89
CA CYS A 309 -0.54 -9.18 8.02
C CYS A 309 0.51 -8.96 9.12
N ARG A 310 1.67 -8.39 8.79
CA ARG A 310 2.74 -8.14 9.77
C ARG A 310 2.59 -6.82 10.52
N TYR A 311 1.69 -5.93 10.09
CA TYR A 311 1.41 -4.70 10.83
C TYR A 311 0.42 -4.96 11.97
N PRO A 312 0.80 -4.73 13.26
CA PRO A 312 -0.09 -4.98 14.39
C PRO A 312 -1.11 -3.86 14.63
N GLY A 313 -0.97 -2.70 14.00
CA GLY A 313 -1.78 -1.53 14.30
C GLY A 313 -3.14 -1.45 13.60
N PRO A 314 -3.85 -0.31 13.72
CA PRO A 314 -5.17 -0.09 13.14
C PRO A 314 -5.13 -0.03 11.60
N VAL A 315 -6.04 -0.75 10.93
CA VAL A 315 -6.11 -0.82 9.44
C VAL A 315 -7.52 -0.51 8.95
N LEU A 316 -7.62 0.37 7.96
CA LEU A 316 -8.84 0.62 7.18
C LEU A 316 -8.57 0.36 5.70
N LEU A 317 -9.45 -0.42 5.08
CA LEU A 317 -9.48 -0.67 3.65
C LEU A 317 -10.63 0.13 3.03
N LEU A 318 -10.34 0.98 2.05
CA LEU A 318 -11.33 1.68 1.24
C LEU A 318 -11.46 0.92 -0.09
N ARG A 319 -12.61 0.27 -0.29
CA ARG A 319 -12.91 -0.47 -1.52
C ARG A 319 -13.80 0.37 -2.42
N ARG A 320 -13.26 0.74 -3.57
CA ARG A 320 -13.99 1.45 -4.61
C ARG A 320 -14.89 0.48 -5.38
N THR A 321 -16.20 0.71 -5.36
CA THR A 321 -17.19 -0.25 -5.89
C THR A 321 -17.30 -0.24 -7.41
N GLN A 322 -16.77 0.79 -8.08
CA GLN A 322 -16.73 0.92 -9.54
C GLN A 322 -15.29 0.78 -10.08
N ASP A 323 -14.44 0.05 -9.37
CA ASP A 323 -13.02 -0.14 -9.71
C ASP A 323 -12.82 -1.35 -10.63
N ASP A 324 -12.40 -1.08 -11.86
CA ASP A 324 -12.06 -2.07 -12.88
C ASP A 324 -10.55 -2.35 -12.98
N VAL A 325 -9.72 -1.52 -12.35
CA VAL A 325 -8.25 -1.60 -12.42
C VAL A 325 -7.74 -2.71 -11.51
N VAL A 326 -8.14 -2.67 -10.22
CA VAL A 326 -7.75 -3.70 -9.23
C VAL A 326 -8.80 -4.80 -9.12
N SER A 327 -9.55 -5.06 -10.19
CA SER A 327 -10.49 -6.17 -10.29
C SER A 327 -9.98 -7.23 -11.25
N THR A 328 -10.11 -8.51 -10.89
CA THR A 328 -9.84 -9.64 -11.79
C THR A 328 -11.06 -10.08 -12.61
N SER A 329 -12.23 -9.50 -12.36
CA SER A 329 -13.38 -9.66 -13.24
C SER A 329 -13.14 -8.90 -14.55
N GLY A 330 -13.52 -9.50 -15.68
CA GLY A 330 -13.59 -8.81 -16.98
C GLY A 330 -12.45 -9.10 -17.97
N HIS A 331 -12.54 -10.23 -18.67
CA HIS A 331 -11.76 -10.46 -19.90
C HIS A 331 -12.52 -10.07 -21.19
N LEU A 332 -13.85 -9.85 -21.17
CA LEU A 332 -14.65 -9.86 -22.40
C LEU A 332 -15.83 -8.86 -22.53
N ARG A 333 -16.03 -7.91 -21.62
CA ARG A 333 -17.04 -6.84 -21.77
C ARG A 333 -16.82 -5.74 -20.72
N PRO A 334 -17.31 -4.50 -20.94
CA PRO A 334 -17.51 -3.56 -19.84
C PRO A 334 -18.28 -4.29 -18.74
N LEU A 335 -17.74 -4.30 -17.52
CA LEU A 335 -18.44 -4.90 -16.39
C LEU A 335 -19.84 -4.26 -16.28
N PRO A 336 -20.91 -5.03 -16.04
CA PRO A 336 -22.12 -4.43 -15.52
C PRO A 336 -21.74 -3.68 -14.23
N SER A 337 -22.26 -2.47 -14.08
CA SER A 337 -22.03 -1.64 -12.88
C SER A 337 -22.29 -2.47 -11.62
N GLY A 338 -21.32 -2.50 -10.70
CA GLY A 338 -21.46 -3.18 -9.42
C GLY A 338 -20.99 -4.64 -9.33
N ASP A 339 -20.25 -5.19 -10.30
CA ASP A 339 -19.51 -6.45 -10.07
C ASP A 339 -18.25 -6.18 -9.21
N VAL A 340 -18.44 -6.27 -7.90
CA VAL A 340 -17.38 -6.12 -6.89
C VAL A 340 -16.72 -7.44 -6.52
N GLU A 341 -17.16 -8.58 -7.06
CA GLU A 341 -16.66 -9.90 -6.65
C GLU A 341 -15.18 -10.08 -7.01
N GLY A 342 -14.79 -9.58 -8.19
CA GLY A 342 -13.41 -9.61 -8.68
C GLY A 342 -12.47 -8.60 -8.05
N ASN A 343 -12.95 -7.65 -7.24
CA ASN A 343 -12.12 -6.62 -6.62
C ASN A 343 -11.09 -7.25 -5.66
N ARG A 344 -9.80 -6.98 -5.87
CA ARG A 344 -8.70 -7.59 -5.09
C ARG A 344 -8.63 -7.12 -3.64
N GLY A 345 -9.28 -6.00 -3.30
CA GLY A 345 -9.48 -5.58 -1.90
C GLY A 345 -10.28 -6.61 -1.08
N ASN A 346 -11.09 -7.44 -1.72
CA ASN A 346 -11.83 -8.54 -1.07
C ASN A 346 -10.87 -9.59 -0.48
N GLU A 347 -9.91 -10.05 -1.28
CA GLU A 347 -8.93 -11.04 -0.83
C GLU A 347 -8.00 -10.44 0.23
N LEU A 348 -7.65 -9.16 0.08
CA LEU A 348 -6.87 -8.42 1.08
C LEU A 348 -7.58 -8.39 2.45
N LEU A 349 -8.87 -8.06 2.51
CA LEU A 349 -9.67 -8.11 3.74
C LEU A 349 -9.70 -9.52 4.32
N LEU A 350 -9.96 -10.53 3.48
CA LEU A 350 -10.04 -11.92 3.93
C LEU A 350 -8.73 -12.37 4.57
N ARG A 351 -7.58 -12.05 3.96
CA ARG A 351 -6.26 -12.38 4.54
C ARG A 351 -6.01 -11.65 5.85
N LEU A 352 -6.32 -10.35 5.93
CA LEU A 352 -6.19 -9.56 7.15
C LEU A 352 -7.00 -10.18 8.30
N LEU A 353 -8.30 -10.45 8.08
CA LEU A 353 -9.17 -11.00 9.11
C LEU A 353 -8.77 -12.43 9.50
N GLN A 354 -8.34 -13.25 8.54
CA GLN A 354 -7.87 -14.60 8.82
C GLN A 354 -6.60 -14.61 9.67
N HIS A 355 -5.67 -13.70 9.38
CA HIS A 355 -4.46 -13.55 10.17
C HIS A 355 -4.78 -13.03 11.57
N ARG A 356 -5.61 -11.97 11.68
CA ARG A 356 -5.90 -11.34 12.98
C ARG A 356 -6.86 -12.15 13.86
N TYR A 357 -7.81 -12.86 13.26
CA TYR A 357 -8.90 -13.53 13.98
C TYR A 357 -9.15 -14.95 13.44
N PRO A 358 -8.16 -15.86 13.49
CA PRO A 358 -8.23 -17.16 12.83
C PRO A 358 -9.41 -18.02 13.30
N ALA A 359 -9.76 -17.98 14.59
CA ALA A 359 -10.89 -18.73 15.13
C ALA A 359 -12.25 -18.15 14.70
N VAL A 360 -12.35 -16.83 14.54
CA VAL A 360 -13.55 -16.17 13.97
C VAL A 360 -13.68 -16.50 12.48
N MET A 361 -12.58 -16.42 11.75
CA MET A 361 -12.48 -16.64 10.31
C MET A 361 -12.29 -18.11 9.91
N ALA A 362 -12.63 -19.03 10.81
CA ALA A 362 -12.86 -20.43 10.48
C ALA A 362 -13.90 -20.57 9.34
N ARG A 363 -14.12 -21.80 8.86
CA ARG A 363 -14.92 -22.09 7.65
C ARG A 363 -16.22 -21.28 7.54
N GLU A 364 -17.00 -21.15 8.61
CA GLU A 364 -18.27 -20.44 8.62
C GLU A 364 -18.12 -18.91 8.56
N GLY A 365 -17.11 -18.37 9.26
CA GLY A 365 -16.77 -16.94 9.27
C GLY A 365 -16.28 -16.49 7.91
N ARG A 366 -15.30 -17.20 7.34
CA ARG A 366 -14.82 -16.93 5.97
C ARG A 366 -15.97 -16.97 4.97
N ALA A 367 -16.79 -18.03 5.00
CA ALA A 367 -17.90 -18.18 4.05
C ALA A 367 -18.94 -17.05 4.14
N VAL A 368 -19.25 -16.54 5.34
CA VAL A 368 -20.21 -15.44 5.49
C VAL A 368 -19.63 -14.10 5.02
N VAL A 369 -18.36 -13.83 5.32
CA VAL A 369 -17.68 -12.60 4.86
C VAL A 369 -17.51 -12.61 3.35
N THR A 370 -17.14 -13.73 2.73
CA THR A 370 -17.08 -13.86 1.27
C THR A 370 -18.43 -13.57 0.60
N ARG A 371 -19.56 -13.99 1.21
CA ARG A 371 -20.89 -13.64 0.69
C ARG A 371 -21.23 -12.17 0.89
N TRP A 372 -20.88 -11.60 2.03
CA TRP A 372 -21.08 -10.18 2.31
C TRP A 372 -20.30 -9.29 1.33
N LEU A 373 -19.07 -9.68 0.96
CA LEU A 373 -18.23 -8.97 -0.01
C LEU A 373 -18.84 -8.88 -1.41
N ARG A 374 -19.88 -9.65 -1.73
CA ARG A 374 -20.63 -9.53 -2.99
C ARG A 374 -21.62 -8.36 -2.98
N ALA A 375 -21.88 -7.75 -1.83
CA ALA A 375 -22.70 -6.55 -1.76
C ALA A 375 -21.94 -5.37 -2.39
N SER A 376 -22.56 -4.74 -3.39
CA SER A 376 -21.99 -3.62 -4.15
C SER A 376 -22.54 -2.26 -3.72
N SER A 377 -23.55 -2.23 -2.84
CA SER A 377 -24.13 -1.01 -2.29
C SER A 377 -24.31 -1.05 -0.78
N LEU A 378 -24.33 0.12 -0.14
CA LEU A 378 -24.56 0.25 1.30
C LEU A 378 -25.90 -0.35 1.74
N ALA A 379 -26.93 -0.27 0.90
CA ALA A 379 -28.24 -0.86 1.17
C ALA A 379 -28.18 -2.39 1.22
N GLN A 380 -27.45 -3.02 0.30
CA GLN A 380 -27.24 -4.47 0.30
C GLN A 380 -26.44 -4.92 1.52
N GLU A 381 -25.39 -4.17 1.90
CA GLU A 381 -24.62 -4.45 3.11
C GLU A 381 -25.48 -4.36 4.36
N ALA A 382 -26.26 -3.29 4.51
CA ALA A 382 -27.14 -3.08 5.65
C ALA A 382 -28.22 -4.18 5.75
N ALA A 383 -28.80 -4.59 4.61
CA ALA A 383 -29.75 -5.70 4.56
C ALA A 383 -29.09 -7.03 4.96
N PHE A 384 -27.86 -7.29 4.50
CA PHE A 384 -27.10 -8.48 4.87
C PHE A 384 -26.78 -8.51 6.36
N TYR A 385 -26.34 -7.37 6.91
CA TYR A 385 -26.04 -7.19 8.33
C TYR A 385 -27.28 -7.44 9.21
N THR A 386 -28.43 -6.87 8.81
CA THR A 386 -29.72 -7.05 9.49
C THR A 386 -30.19 -8.50 9.42
N ARG A 387 -30.10 -9.15 8.26
CA ARG A 387 -30.48 -10.57 8.06
C ARG A 387 -29.70 -11.51 8.97
N HIS A 388 -28.45 -11.19 9.28
CA HIS A 388 -27.61 -11.98 10.16
C HIS A 388 -27.77 -11.62 11.66
N HIS A 389 -28.64 -10.65 11.98
CA HIS A 389 -28.88 -10.14 13.32
C HIS A 389 -27.57 -9.85 14.05
N VAL A 390 -26.66 -9.13 13.39
CA VAL A 390 -25.37 -8.76 13.99
C VAL A 390 -25.63 -7.75 15.12
N ASP A 391 -25.12 -8.07 16.29
CA ASP A 391 -25.27 -7.30 17.52
C ASP A 391 -23.92 -6.64 17.84
N ASP A 392 -23.82 -5.33 17.54
CA ASP A 392 -22.59 -4.55 17.68
C ASP A 392 -22.13 -4.47 19.15
N GLU A 393 -23.07 -4.28 20.09
CA GLU A 393 -22.78 -4.19 21.52
C GLU A 393 -22.23 -5.51 22.05
N TRP A 394 -22.85 -6.63 21.67
CA TRP A 394 -22.33 -7.96 22.03
C TRP A 394 -20.94 -8.21 21.43
N CYS A 395 -20.70 -7.82 20.17
CA CYS A 395 -19.40 -7.98 19.53
C CYS A 395 -18.31 -7.17 20.26
N LEU A 396 -18.61 -5.90 20.59
CA LEU A 396 -17.70 -5.02 21.33
C LEU A 396 -17.41 -5.54 22.74
N ALA A 397 -18.45 -5.96 23.47
CA ALA A 397 -18.30 -6.52 24.81
C ALA A 397 -17.43 -7.79 24.81
N LEU A 398 -17.65 -8.68 23.83
CA LEU A 398 -16.84 -9.89 23.68
C LEU A 398 -15.36 -9.57 23.40
N LEU A 399 -15.08 -8.63 22.49
CA LEU A 399 -13.71 -8.24 22.14
C LEU A 399 -13.00 -7.56 23.33
N ARG A 400 -13.68 -6.67 24.06
CA ARG A 400 -13.15 -6.03 25.27
C ARG A 400 -12.88 -7.05 26.38
N SER A 401 -13.80 -7.99 26.59
CA SER A 401 -13.63 -9.08 27.56
C SER A 401 -12.47 -10.01 27.17
N TYR A 402 -12.29 -10.29 25.88
CA TYR A 402 -11.12 -11.05 25.40
C TYR A 402 -9.81 -10.31 25.73
N ARG A 403 -9.72 -9.03 25.37
CA ARG A 403 -8.54 -8.19 25.66
C ARG A 403 -8.21 -8.15 27.14
N THR A 404 -9.21 -7.92 27.99
CA THR A 404 -9.04 -7.87 29.46
C THR A 404 -8.53 -9.21 30.01
N ARG A 405 -9.09 -10.34 29.55
CA ARG A 405 -8.63 -11.67 29.99
C ARG A 405 -7.21 -12.04 29.56
N CYS A 406 -6.72 -11.49 28.45
CA CYS A 406 -5.32 -11.66 28.03
C CYS A 406 -4.40 -10.74 28.85
N GLN A 407 -4.86 -9.54 29.23
CA GLN A 407 -4.15 -8.66 30.16
C GLN A 407 -3.97 -9.31 31.53
N ASP A 408 -5.04 -9.86 32.10
CA ASP A 408 -5.02 -10.46 33.45
C ASP A 408 -4.16 -11.72 33.51
N ARG A 409 -4.02 -12.45 32.39
CA ARG A 409 -3.22 -13.68 32.33
C ARG A 409 -1.71 -13.46 32.26
N GLN A 410 -1.24 -12.21 32.22
CA GLN A 410 0.17 -11.88 31.99
C GLN A 410 0.74 -12.73 30.85
N GLU A 411 0.01 -12.84 29.74
CA GLU A 411 0.62 -13.31 28.49
C GLU A 411 1.86 -12.44 28.25
N ASP A 412 3.02 -13.09 28.06
CA ASP A 412 4.38 -12.52 28.16
C ASP A 412 4.51 -11.08 27.63
N GLU A 413 5.44 -10.27 28.15
CA GLU A 413 5.68 -8.91 27.63
C GLU A 413 5.88 -8.87 26.10
N GLU A 414 6.36 -9.96 25.49
CA GLU A 414 6.45 -10.16 24.03
C GLU A 414 5.10 -10.17 23.29
N ALA A 415 3.99 -10.46 23.97
CA ALA A 415 2.64 -10.44 23.40
C ALA A 415 2.05 -9.02 23.31
N TRP A 416 2.72 -8.00 23.87
CA TRP A 416 2.25 -6.62 23.91
C TRP A 416 3.13 -5.72 23.04
N GLY A 417 2.54 -5.18 21.97
CA GLY A 417 3.20 -4.24 21.08
C GLY A 417 2.76 -2.77 21.30
N PRO A 418 3.25 -1.83 20.47
CA PRO A 418 2.89 -0.41 20.55
C PRO A 418 1.39 -0.13 20.37
N HIS A 419 0.62 -1.10 19.89
CA HIS A 419 -0.82 -1.02 19.69
C HIS A 419 -1.64 -1.91 20.64
N GLY A 420 -1.00 -2.50 21.66
CA GLY A 420 -1.62 -3.42 22.61
C GLY A 420 -1.38 -4.88 22.27
N LEU A 421 -2.35 -5.74 22.60
CA LEU A 421 -2.26 -7.19 22.41
C LEU A 421 -2.00 -7.55 20.93
N ALA A 422 -0.90 -8.25 20.69
CA ALA A 422 -0.48 -8.70 19.38
C ALA A 422 -1.51 -9.66 18.74
N PHE A 423 -1.56 -9.66 17.42
CA PHE A 423 -2.30 -10.66 16.65
C PHE A 423 -1.44 -11.93 16.46
N PRO A 424 -2.03 -13.12 16.29
CA PRO A 424 -3.46 -13.41 16.14
C PRO A 424 -4.26 -13.45 17.45
N TRP A 425 -5.52 -12.98 17.42
CA TRP A 425 -6.46 -13.18 18.51
C TRP A 425 -7.26 -14.47 18.31
N LEU A 426 -7.23 -15.34 19.31
CA LEU A 426 -7.98 -16.60 19.36
C LEU A 426 -9.43 -16.40 19.84
N VAL A 427 -9.90 -15.15 19.87
CA VAL A 427 -11.31 -14.83 20.08
C VAL A 427 -12.17 -15.60 19.09
N GLY A 428 -13.27 -16.19 19.55
CA GLY A 428 -14.13 -17.04 18.73
C GLY A 428 -14.00 -18.54 19.00
N GLN A 429 -12.96 -18.99 19.71
CA GLN A 429 -12.90 -20.36 20.22
C GLN A 429 -14.10 -20.65 21.14
N GLY A 430 -14.74 -21.80 20.93
CA GLY A 430 -15.95 -22.20 21.67
C GLY A 430 -17.24 -21.47 21.28
N LEU A 431 -17.20 -20.47 20.38
CA LEU A 431 -18.42 -19.81 19.92
C LEU A 431 -19.24 -20.72 18.99
N SER A 432 -20.56 -20.60 19.10
CA SER A 432 -21.48 -21.23 18.15
C SER A 432 -21.27 -20.68 16.72
N PRO A 433 -21.60 -21.47 15.67
CA PRO A 433 -21.48 -21.00 14.29
C PRO A 433 -22.23 -19.69 14.01
N ARG A 434 -23.38 -19.47 14.67
CA ARG A 434 -24.15 -18.22 14.54
C ARG A 434 -23.37 -17.01 15.08
N ARG A 435 -22.82 -17.13 16.29
CA ARG A 435 -22.06 -16.04 16.93
C ARG A 435 -20.74 -15.75 16.19
N ARG A 436 -20.06 -16.79 15.68
CA ARG A 436 -18.89 -16.61 14.80
C ARG A 436 -19.22 -15.80 13.55
N ARG A 437 -20.34 -16.10 12.88
CA ARG A 437 -20.78 -15.33 11.70
C ARG A 437 -21.05 -13.86 12.03
N GLN A 438 -21.69 -13.57 13.16
CA GLN A 438 -21.95 -12.20 13.59
C GLN A 438 -20.65 -11.43 13.83
N LEU A 439 -19.73 -12.01 14.60
CA LEU A 439 -18.44 -11.39 14.88
C LEU A 439 -17.59 -11.20 13.62
N ALA A 440 -17.61 -12.17 12.69
CA ALA A 440 -16.90 -12.05 11.41
C ALA A 440 -17.42 -10.88 10.56
N LEU A 441 -18.75 -10.70 10.49
CA LEU A 441 -19.38 -9.59 9.75
C LEU A 441 -19.12 -8.23 10.43
N PHE A 442 -19.18 -8.19 11.76
CA PHE A 442 -18.84 -6.99 12.52
C PHE A 442 -17.40 -6.56 12.21
N LEU A 443 -16.42 -7.47 12.33
CA LEU A 443 -15.01 -7.17 12.06
C LEU A 443 -14.77 -6.78 10.60
N ALA A 444 -15.44 -7.44 9.64
CA ALA A 444 -15.35 -7.07 8.23
C ALA A 444 -15.82 -5.63 7.99
N ARG A 445 -16.95 -5.23 8.56
CA ARG A 445 -17.47 -3.85 8.45
C ARG A 445 -16.60 -2.81 9.16
N LYS A 446 -15.86 -3.19 10.21
CA LYS A 446 -14.93 -2.29 10.89
C LYS A 446 -13.63 -2.07 10.12
N HIS A 447 -13.22 -3.03 9.28
CA HIS A 447 -11.98 -2.96 8.52
C HIS A 447 -12.16 -2.58 7.04
N LEU A 448 -13.36 -2.69 6.47
CA LEU A 448 -13.64 -2.32 5.09
C LEU A 448 -14.76 -1.29 5.02
N LYS A 449 -14.51 -0.20 4.27
CA LYS A 449 -15.51 0.79 3.88
C LYS A 449 -15.63 0.80 2.36
N ASN A 450 -16.85 0.69 1.84
CA ASN A 450 -17.11 0.92 0.42
C ASN A 450 -17.17 2.41 0.12
N VAL A 451 -16.61 2.78 -1.03
CA VAL A 451 -16.70 4.11 -1.62
C VAL A 451 -17.26 3.96 -3.03
N GLU A 452 -18.34 4.68 -3.33
CA GLU A 452 -18.96 4.65 -4.66
C GLU A 452 -18.17 5.54 -5.63
N ALA A 453 -17.08 5.00 -6.16
CA ALA A 453 -16.15 5.72 -7.02
C ALA A 453 -15.43 4.77 -7.97
N THR A 454 -14.92 5.32 -9.08
CA THR A 454 -14.01 4.62 -10.00
C THR A 454 -12.59 4.61 -9.44
N HIS A 455 -11.67 3.83 -10.02
CA HIS A 455 -10.27 3.78 -9.57
C HIS A 455 -9.57 5.15 -9.59
N TYR A 456 -9.87 5.97 -10.61
CA TYR A 456 -9.18 7.24 -10.86
C TYR A 456 -9.90 8.46 -10.26
N SER A 457 -11.11 8.28 -9.73
CA SER A 457 -11.83 9.34 -9.05
C SER A 457 -10.99 9.88 -7.88
N ARG A 458 -11.08 11.16 -7.59
CA ARG A 458 -10.46 11.70 -6.38
C ARG A 458 -11.24 11.17 -5.16
N LEU A 459 -10.53 10.77 -4.10
CA LEU A 459 -11.20 10.44 -2.84
C LEU A 459 -11.70 11.74 -2.19
N GLU A 460 -12.95 11.77 -1.79
CA GLU A 460 -13.52 12.93 -1.12
C GLU A 460 -12.94 13.10 0.30
N PRO A 461 -12.80 14.33 0.82
CA PRO A 461 -12.23 14.58 2.15
C PRO A 461 -12.99 13.88 3.28
N GLU A 462 -14.30 13.74 3.17
CA GLU A 462 -15.18 13.09 4.15
C GLU A 462 -15.00 11.57 4.16
N ASP A 463 -14.52 11.02 3.05
CA ASP A 463 -14.27 9.61 2.90
C ASP A 463 -12.94 9.15 3.50
N PHE A 464 -11.97 10.07 3.60
CA PHE A 464 -10.72 9.81 4.31
C PHE A 464 -10.94 9.78 5.83
N GLN A 465 -10.95 8.57 6.39
CA GLN A 465 -11.19 8.34 7.81
C GLN A 465 -10.07 7.51 8.40
N LEU A 466 -9.79 7.73 9.69
CA LEU A 466 -8.83 6.88 10.41
C LEU A 466 -9.48 5.53 10.75
N PRO A 467 -8.67 4.45 10.81
CA PRO A 467 -9.18 3.14 11.19
C PRO A 467 -9.78 3.12 12.59
N TRP A 468 -10.72 2.21 12.80
CA TRP A 468 -11.30 1.97 14.12
C TRP A 468 -10.27 1.41 15.10
N ARG A 469 -10.50 1.65 16.39
CA ARG A 469 -9.75 1.06 17.51
C ARG A 469 -10.75 0.53 18.54
N LEU A 470 -10.40 -0.59 19.20
CA LEU A 470 -11.25 -1.25 20.21
C LEU A 470 -11.17 -0.57 21.58
#